data_AF-H1KGD7-F1
#
_entry.id   AF-H1KGD7-F1
#
_cell.length_a   1.000
_cell.length_b   1.000
_cell.length_c   1.000
_cell.angle_alpha   90.00
_cell.angle_beta   90.00
_cell.angle_gamma   90.00
#
_symmetry.space_group_name_H-M   'P 1'
#
loop_
_entity.id
_entity.type
_entity.pdbx_description
1 polymer ?
#
loop_
_entity_poly.entity_id
_entity_poly.type
_entity_poly.pdbx_seq_one_letter_code
_entity_poly.pdbx_strand_id
1 'polypeptide(L)'
;MRGLIGARTAVLAAVAAIDADIKRMVRASDACRRLMTIPGIGQLTALAFTAAIDNPERFKRSRDVGPYLGLVPRRYQSGEVDYTGSISKCGDRRVRTLLYEAANVMLTRCRQPLKLKAWALAIAKRSTMRKARIALARRLAIIMHAMLRQGSEFKPA
;
A
#
# COMPACT_ATOMS: atom_id res chain seq x y z
N MET A 1 9.37 10.29 38.44
CA MET A 1 9.10 10.69 37.04
C MET A 1 10.34 10.66 36.11
N ARG A 2 11.59 10.77 36.61
CA ARG A 2 12.82 10.76 35.78
C ARG A 2 13.00 9.48 34.93
N GLY A 3 12.68 8.30 35.46
CA GLY A 3 12.80 7.03 34.72
C GLY A 3 11.89 6.92 33.49
N LEU A 4 10.64 7.41 33.58
CA LEU A 4 9.71 7.44 32.45
C LEU A 4 10.17 8.39 31.34
N ILE A 5 10.71 9.55 31.71
CA ILE A 5 11.26 10.51 30.75
C ILE A 5 12.47 9.90 30.03
N GLY A 6 13.39 9.25 30.77
CA GLY A 6 14.54 8.56 30.19
C GLY A 6 14.17 7.42 29.24
N ALA A 7 13.15 6.62 29.57
CA ALA A 7 12.64 5.59 28.67
C ALA A 7 12.04 6.20 27.39
N ARG A 8 11.24 7.28 27.53
CA ARG A 8 10.65 7.98 26.39
C ARG A 8 11.71 8.55 25.45
N THR A 9 12.75 9.18 25.98
CA THR A 9 13.83 9.75 25.15
C THR A 9 14.59 8.67 24.41
N ALA A 10 14.90 7.53 25.05
CA ALA A 10 15.55 6.40 24.42
C ALA A 10 14.72 5.83 23.24
N VAL A 11 13.41 5.65 23.43
CA VAL A 11 12.51 5.17 22.36
C VAL A 11 12.48 6.15 21.20
N LEU A 12 12.37 7.47 21.46
CA LEU A 12 12.36 8.47 20.39
C LEU A 12 13.68 8.51 19.61
N ALA A 13 14.82 8.37 20.30
CA ALA A 13 16.12 8.29 19.65
C ALA A 13 16.23 7.05 18.75
N ALA A 14 15.77 5.90 19.21
CA ALA A 14 15.75 4.67 18.43
C ALA A 14 14.84 4.79 17.18
N VAL A 15 13.65 5.38 17.32
CA VAL A 15 12.75 5.65 16.18
C VAL A 15 13.44 6.57 15.15
N ALA A 16 14.09 7.65 15.61
CA ALA A 16 14.79 8.57 14.71
C ALA A 16 15.95 7.89 13.96
N ALA A 17 16.69 6.99 14.63
CA ALA A 17 17.75 6.22 13.99
C ALA A 17 17.20 5.27 12.91
N ILE A 18 16.12 4.54 13.22
CA ILE A 18 15.44 3.65 12.26
C ILE A 18 14.91 4.44 11.06
N ASP A 19 14.31 5.62 11.29
CA ASP A 19 13.84 6.48 10.21
C ASP A 19 14.99 6.96 9.31
N ALA A 20 16.17 7.24 9.88
CA ALA A 20 17.36 7.59 9.11
C ALA A 20 17.85 6.43 8.25
N ASP A 21 17.81 5.20 8.77
CA ASP A 21 18.17 4.00 8.01
C ASP A 21 17.17 3.71 6.89
N ILE A 22 15.87 3.82 7.15
CA ILE A 22 14.81 3.70 6.11
C ILE A 22 15.06 4.71 4.99
N LYS A 23 15.37 5.98 5.33
CA LYS A 23 15.71 7.01 4.34
C LYS A 23 16.93 6.61 3.51
N ARG A 24 17.97 6.05 4.13
CA ARG A 24 19.19 5.60 3.44
C ARG A 24 18.88 4.46 2.47
N MET A 25 18.14 3.44 2.93
CA MET A 25 17.72 2.30 2.11
C MET A 25 16.88 2.74 0.91
N VAL A 26 15.88 3.60 1.14
CA VAL A 26 15.01 4.10 0.10
C VAL A 26 15.76 4.95 -0.93
N ARG A 27 16.71 5.78 -0.49
CA ARG A 27 17.56 6.56 -1.40
C ARG A 27 18.46 5.69 -2.26
N ALA A 28 18.92 4.54 -1.76
CA ALA A 28 19.74 3.60 -2.51
C ALA A 28 18.92 2.73 -3.49
N SER A 29 17.60 2.66 -3.33
CA SER A 29 16.73 1.79 -4.13
C SER A 29 15.97 2.56 -5.22
N ASP A 30 16.32 2.33 -6.49
CA ASP A 30 15.58 2.87 -7.64
C ASP A 30 14.12 2.45 -7.65
N ALA A 31 13.85 1.21 -7.26
CA ALA A 31 12.50 0.70 -7.10
C ALA A 31 11.69 1.55 -6.12
N CYS A 32 12.23 1.83 -4.93
CA CYS A 32 11.54 2.67 -3.95
C CYS A 32 11.33 4.09 -4.47
N ARG A 33 12.34 4.70 -5.11
CA ARG A 33 12.24 6.04 -5.69
C ARG A 33 11.12 6.13 -6.73
N ARG A 34 11.05 5.17 -7.66
CA ARG A 34 9.98 5.09 -8.66
C ARG A 34 8.61 4.95 -8.02
N LEU A 35 8.45 4.09 -7.02
CA LEU A 35 7.16 3.92 -6.34
C LEU A 35 6.69 5.18 -5.61
N MET A 36 7.62 5.95 -5.04
CA MET A 36 7.31 7.21 -4.35
C MET A 36 6.85 8.35 -5.28
N THR A 37 6.96 8.18 -6.61
CA THR A 37 6.34 9.12 -7.57
C THR A 37 4.81 9.07 -7.53
N ILE A 38 4.22 8.00 -6.98
CA ILE A 38 2.77 7.88 -6.81
C ILE A 38 2.31 8.75 -5.63
N PRO A 39 1.37 9.69 -5.82
CA PRO A 39 0.84 10.49 -4.73
C PRO A 39 0.26 9.63 -3.60
N GLY A 40 0.72 9.84 -2.37
CA GLY A 40 0.29 9.06 -1.19
C GLY A 40 1.16 7.84 -0.87
N ILE A 41 2.12 7.47 -1.72
CA ILE A 41 3.13 6.45 -1.38
C ILE A 41 4.34 7.14 -0.72
N GLY A 42 4.55 6.83 0.56
CA GLY A 42 5.72 7.29 1.33
C GLY A 42 6.87 6.27 1.35
N GLN A 43 7.98 6.66 1.99
CA GLN A 43 9.21 5.85 2.11
C GLN A 43 8.94 4.47 2.72
N LEU A 44 8.24 4.43 3.86
CA LEU A 44 7.90 3.19 4.55
C LEU A 44 7.01 2.28 3.69
N THR A 45 6.01 2.85 3.01
CA THR A 45 5.11 2.07 2.14
C THR A 45 5.87 1.52 0.93
N ALA A 46 6.73 2.30 0.29
CA ALA A 46 7.54 1.87 -0.84
C ALA A 46 8.52 0.77 -0.44
N LEU A 47 9.21 0.94 0.69
CA LEU A 47 10.17 -0.04 1.21
C LEU A 47 9.47 -1.34 1.63
N ALA A 48 8.38 -1.26 2.37
CA ALA A 48 7.63 -2.45 2.79
C ALA A 48 7.04 -3.20 1.59
N PHE A 49 6.55 -2.48 0.57
CA PHE A 49 6.02 -3.11 -0.63
C PHE A 49 7.11 -3.79 -1.46
N THR A 50 8.24 -3.12 -1.69
CA THR A 50 9.38 -3.71 -2.42
C THR A 50 9.92 -4.94 -1.70
N ALA A 51 10.09 -4.89 -0.38
CA ALA A 51 10.48 -6.04 0.42
C ALA A 51 9.46 -7.20 0.37
N ALA A 52 8.15 -6.89 0.33
CA ALA A 52 7.12 -7.93 0.30
C ALA A 52 6.95 -8.62 -1.06
N ILE A 53 7.25 -7.90 -2.15
CA ILE A 53 7.26 -8.44 -3.51
C ILE A 53 8.58 -9.18 -3.78
N ASP A 54 9.69 -8.59 -3.34
CA ASP A 54 11.07 -9.03 -3.57
C ASP A 54 11.40 -9.13 -5.07
N ASN A 55 11.06 -10.26 -5.72
CA ASN A 55 11.14 -10.43 -7.16
C ASN A 55 9.79 -10.15 -7.86
N PRO A 56 9.65 -9.07 -8.67
CA PRO A 56 8.42 -8.76 -9.40
C PRO A 56 8.04 -9.80 -10.47
N GLU A 57 9.01 -10.53 -11.03
CA GLU A 57 8.75 -11.52 -12.09
C GLU A 57 8.09 -12.80 -11.56
N ARG A 58 8.06 -12.99 -10.23
CA ARG A 58 7.36 -14.15 -9.62
C ARG A 58 5.84 -14.12 -9.84
N PHE A 59 5.27 -12.94 -10.14
CA PHE A 59 3.85 -12.81 -10.43
C PHE A 59 3.65 -12.75 -11.94
N LYS A 60 2.95 -13.76 -12.48
CA LYS A 60 2.58 -13.81 -13.90
C LYS A 60 1.82 -12.56 -14.34
N ARG A 61 0.90 -12.06 -13.50
CA ARG A 61 0.12 -10.84 -13.76
C ARG A 61 0.14 -9.91 -12.55
N SER A 62 0.22 -8.60 -12.77
CA SER A 62 0.18 -7.61 -11.68
C SER A 62 -1.10 -7.65 -10.84
N ARG A 63 -2.21 -8.13 -11.40
CA ARG A 63 -3.48 -8.31 -10.67
C ARG A 63 -3.40 -9.36 -9.55
N ASP A 64 -2.41 -10.25 -9.59
CA ASP A 64 -2.23 -11.36 -8.64
C ASP A 64 -1.62 -10.88 -7.31
N VAL A 65 -1.03 -9.69 -7.29
CA VAL A 65 -0.54 -9.04 -6.06
C VAL A 65 -1.69 -8.67 -5.11
N GLY A 66 -2.86 -8.33 -5.64
CA GLY A 66 -4.03 -8.00 -4.82
C GLY A 66 -4.44 -9.15 -3.88
N PRO A 67 -4.67 -10.36 -4.41
CA PRO A 67 -4.88 -11.57 -3.60
C PRO A 67 -3.72 -11.89 -2.64
N TYR A 68 -2.47 -11.78 -3.11
CA TYR A 68 -1.28 -12.03 -2.30
C TYR A 68 -1.22 -11.16 -1.04
N LEU A 69 -1.61 -9.88 -1.15
CA LEU A 69 -1.66 -8.95 -0.01
C LEU A 69 -2.99 -8.97 0.75
N GLY A 70 -3.90 -9.87 0.39
CA GLY A 70 -5.20 -10.03 1.03
C GLY A 70 -6.16 -8.85 0.82
N LEU A 71 -6.00 -8.13 -0.29
CA LEU A 71 -6.78 -6.94 -0.67
C LEU A 71 -8.02 -7.28 -1.54
N VAL A 72 -8.34 -8.56 -1.69
CA VAL A 72 -9.50 -9.06 -2.43
C VAL A 72 -10.55 -9.65 -1.50
N PRO A 73 -11.84 -9.58 -1.84
CA PRO A 73 -12.89 -10.30 -1.12
C PRO A 73 -12.58 -11.79 -1.04
N ARG A 74 -12.85 -12.41 0.10
CA ARG A 74 -12.91 -13.86 0.22
C ARG A 74 -14.15 -14.35 -0.52
N ARG A 75 -14.00 -15.38 -1.36
CA ARG A 75 -15.11 -16.14 -1.94
C ARG A 75 -15.32 -17.38 -1.10
N TYR A 76 -16.57 -17.66 -0.76
CA TYR A 76 -16.99 -18.92 -0.18
C TYR A 76 -17.90 -19.59 -1.20
N GLN A 77 -17.48 -20.76 -1.67
CA GLN A 77 -18.22 -21.53 -2.65
C GLN A 77 -18.27 -22.99 -2.19
N SER A 78 -19.44 -23.46 -1.81
CA SER A 78 -19.79 -24.89 -1.75
C SER A 78 -20.77 -25.18 -2.89
N GLY A 79 -20.98 -26.45 -3.26
CA GLY A 79 -21.84 -26.82 -4.40
C GLY A 79 -23.25 -26.20 -4.38
N GLU A 80 -23.72 -25.80 -3.21
CA GLU A 80 -25.04 -25.18 -2.99
C GLU A 80 -24.98 -23.68 -2.65
N VAL A 81 -23.82 -23.13 -2.30
CA VAL A 81 -23.69 -21.75 -1.77
C VAL A 81 -22.51 -21.03 -2.42
N ASP A 82 -22.76 -19.94 -3.15
CA ASP A 82 -21.73 -18.97 -3.59
C ASP A 82 -22.02 -17.60 -2.98
N TYR A 83 -21.12 -17.10 -2.13
CA TYR A 83 -21.19 -15.71 -1.67
C TYR A 83 -19.82 -15.05 -1.53
N THR A 84 -19.85 -13.72 -1.59
CA THR A 84 -18.66 -12.85 -1.46
C THR A 84 -18.65 -12.17 -0.09
N GLY A 85 -17.61 -12.45 0.70
CA GLY A 85 -17.47 -11.92 2.06
C GLY A 85 -16.58 -10.68 2.16
N SER A 86 -16.05 -10.47 3.37
CA SER A 86 -15.03 -9.46 3.64
C SER A 86 -13.72 -9.75 2.91
N ILE A 87 -12.76 -8.82 2.91
CA ILE A 87 -11.44 -9.09 2.33
C ILE A 87 -10.77 -10.31 2.99
N SER A 88 -9.98 -11.05 2.22
CA SER A 88 -9.36 -12.29 2.69
C SER A 88 -8.38 -12.08 3.84
N LYS A 89 -7.70 -10.92 3.89
CA LYS A 89 -6.65 -10.58 4.86
C LYS A 89 -5.45 -11.54 4.85
N CYS A 90 -5.33 -12.40 3.84
CA CYS A 90 -4.15 -13.25 3.62
C CYS A 90 -2.90 -12.40 3.39
N GLY A 91 -1.71 -12.96 3.65
CA GLY A 91 -0.44 -12.27 3.47
C GLY A 91 -0.16 -11.20 4.53
N ASP A 92 0.81 -10.33 4.24
CA ASP A 92 1.37 -9.39 5.22
C ASP A 92 0.36 -8.31 5.66
N ARG A 93 0.04 -8.32 6.97
CA ARG A 93 -0.84 -7.33 7.59
C ARG A 93 -0.26 -5.91 7.55
N ARG A 94 1.04 -5.73 7.74
CA ARG A 94 1.70 -4.41 7.76
C ARG A 94 1.64 -3.77 6.38
N VAL A 95 2.01 -4.50 5.33
CA VAL A 95 1.94 -3.98 3.94
C VAL A 95 0.51 -3.60 3.57
N ARG A 96 -0.47 -4.43 3.93
CA ARG A 96 -1.89 -4.12 3.72
C ARG A 96 -2.33 -2.85 4.45
N THR A 97 -1.91 -2.65 5.70
CA THR A 97 -2.19 -1.42 6.45
C THR A 97 -1.54 -0.20 5.78
N LEU A 98 -0.28 -0.31 5.37
CA LEU A 98 0.45 0.80 4.71
C LEU A 98 -0.19 1.20 3.38
N LEU A 99 -0.67 0.23 2.59
CA LEU A 99 -1.40 0.50 1.35
C LEU A 99 -2.77 1.13 1.61
N TYR A 100 -3.45 0.73 2.68
CA TYR A 100 -4.71 1.37 3.10
C TYR A 100 -4.49 2.83 3.52
N GLU A 101 -3.44 3.11 4.29
CA GLU A 101 -3.09 4.47 4.68
C GLU A 101 -2.64 5.32 3.48
N ALA A 102 -1.87 4.76 2.55
CA ALA A 102 -1.53 5.43 1.31
C ALA A 102 -2.77 5.81 0.49
N ALA A 103 -3.74 4.89 0.37
CA ALA A 103 -5.02 5.16 -0.26
C ALA A 103 -5.80 6.27 0.49
N ASN A 104 -5.77 6.26 1.82
CA ASN A 104 -6.39 7.30 2.64
C ASN A 104 -5.75 8.68 2.40
N VAL A 105 -4.41 8.75 2.36
CA VAL A 105 -3.65 9.97 2.05
C VAL A 105 -3.97 10.48 0.63
N MET A 106 -4.02 9.59 -0.37
CA MET A 106 -4.42 9.97 -1.73
C MET A 106 -5.84 10.56 -1.79
N LEU A 107 -6.78 10.01 -1.01
CA LEU A 107 -8.16 10.51 -1.00
C LEU A 107 -8.33 11.82 -0.22
N THR A 108 -7.57 12.02 0.86
CA THR A 108 -7.80 13.12 1.82
C THR A 108 -6.80 14.26 1.72
N ARG A 109 -5.55 13.99 1.34
CA ARG A 109 -4.46 14.98 1.35
C ARG A 109 -3.98 15.37 -0.04
N CYS A 110 -4.09 14.48 -1.03
CA CYS A 110 -3.70 14.80 -2.40
C CYS A 110 -4.69 15.80 -3.02
N ARG A 111 -4.23 17.02 -3.32
CA ARG A 111 -5.04 18.08 -3.95
C ARG A 111 -5.14 17.94 -5.47
N GLN A 112 -4.17 17.27 -6.09
CA GLN A 112 -4.13 17.10 -7.54
C GLN A 112 -5.33 16.29 -8.05
N PRO A 113 -5.92 16.68 -9.19
CA PRO A 113 -6.93 15.87 -9.84
C PRO A 113 -6.28 14.61 -10.43
N LEU A 114 -6.71 13.44 -9.95
CA LEU A 114 -6.22 12.15 -10.43
C LEU A 114 -7.43 11.31 -10.83
N LYS A 115 -7.39 10.69 -12.02
CA LYS A 115 -8.43 9.73 -12.44
C LYS A 115 -8.61 8.61 -11.41
N LEU A 116 -7.51 8.16 -10.81
CA LEU A 116 -7.52 7.14 -9.76
C LEU A 116 -8.29 7.59 -8.50
N LYS A 117 -8.10 8.85 -8.08
CA LYS A 117 -8.82 9.46 -6.96
C LYS A 117 -10.31 9.59 -7.29
N ALA A 118 -10.65 10.10 -8.48
CA ALA A 118 -12.04 10.25 -8.93
C ALA A 118 -12.76 8.90 -8.99
N TRP A 119 -12.12 7.87 -9.55
CA TRP A 119 -12.63 6.51 -9.60
C TRP A 119 -12.92 5.94 -8.19
N ALA A 120 -12.00 6.12 -7.26
CA ALA A 120 -12.19 5.67 -5.88
C ALA A 120 -13.32 6.42 -5.17
N LEU A 121 -13.46 7.73 -5.40
CA LEU A 121 -14.58 8.51 -4.88
C LEU A 121 -15.94 8.07 -5.47
N ALA A 122 -15.98 7.69 -6.76
CA ALA A 122 -17.18 7.11 -7.36
C ALA A 122 -17.57 5.78 -6.70
N ILE A 123 -16.59 4.95 -6.31
CA ILE A 123 -16.84 3.74 -5.51
C ILE A 123 -17.42 4.12 -4.15
N ALA A 124 -16.88 5.15 -3.48
CA ALA A 124 -17.38 5.61 -2.19
C ALA A 124 -18.86 6.03 -2.29
N LYS A 125 -19.24 6.73 -3.36
CA LYS A 125 -20.63 7.20 -3.60
C LYS A 125 -21.65 6.06 -3.69
N ARG A 126 -21.28 4.94 -4.32
CA ARG A 126 -22.17 3.76 -4.46
C ARG A 126 -22.00 2.70 -3.36
N SER A 127 -21.13 2.94 -2.38
CA SER A 127 -20.82 1.96 -1.33
C SER A 127 -20.43 2.65 -0.02
N THR A 128 -19.18 2.48 0.43
CA THR A 128 -18.66 3.14 1.63
C THR A 128 -17.23 3.62 1.40
N MET A 129 -16.81 4.65 2.14
CA MET A 129 -15.44 5.15 2.06
C MET A 129 -14.40 4.09 2.44
N ARG A 130 -14.75 3.18 3.37
CA ARG A 130 -13.86 2.05 3.75
C ARG A 130 -13.66 1.08 2.58
N LYS A 131 -14.73 0.75 1.84
CA LYS A 131 -14.64 -0.09 0.64
C LYS A 131 -13.85 0.61 -0.47
N ALA A 132 -14.04 1.92 -0.65
CA ALA A 132 -13.27 2.72 -1.59
C ALA A 132 -11.76 2.73 -1.29
N ARG A 133 -11.36 2.94 -0.03
CA ARG A 133 -9.95 2.88 0.38
C ARG A 133 -9.31 1.52 0.10
N ILE A 134 -10.01 0.42 0.40
CA ILE A 134 -9.52 -0.93 0.10
C ILE A 134 -9.40 -1.18 -1.40
N ALA A 135 -10.41 -0.76 -2.19
CA ALA A 135 -10.38 -0.88 -3.65
C ALA A 135 -9.21 -0.06 -4.25
N LEU A 136 -8.97 1.14 -3.72
CA LEU A 136 -7.85 1.98 -4.10
C LEU A 136 -6.51 1.36 -3.70
N ALA A 137 -6.37 0.86 -2.47
CA ALA A 137 -5.17 0.16 -2.01
C ALA A 137 -4.83 -1.04 -2.91
N ARG A 138 -5.84 -1.82 -3.32
CA ARG A 138 -5.67 -2.91 -4.30
C ARG A 138 -5.19 -2.38 -5.65
N ARG A 139 -5.79 -1.31 -6.17
CA ARG A 139 -5.39 -0.72 -7.46
C ARG A 139 -3.97 -0.17 -7.40
N LEU A 140 -3.59 0.47 -6.30
CA LEU A 140 -2.23 0.95 -6.04
C LEU A 140 -1.24 -0.21 -6.05
N ALA A 141 -1.51 -1.31 -5.34
CA ALA A 141 -0.64 -2.49 -5.37
C ALA A 141 -0.39 -3.04 -6.78
N ILE A 142 -1.43 -3.05 -7.63
CA ILE A 142 -1.32 -3.50 -9.03
C ILE A 142 -0.45 -2.53 -9.84
N ILE A 143 -0.64 -1.22 -9.67
CA ILE A 143 0.15 -0.17 -10.35
C ILE A 143 1.60 -0.23 -9.90
N MET A 144 1.85 -0.29 -8.59
CA MET A 144 3.18 -0.40 -8.00
C MET A 144 3.92 -1.62 -8.54
N HIS A 145 3.27 -2.79 -8.58
CA HIS A 145 3.88 -3.98 -9.16
C HIS A 145 4.20 -3.84 -10.66
N ALA A 146 3.28 -3.25 -11.45
CA ALA A 146 3.52 -3.00 -12.86
C ALA A 146 4.73 -2.07 -13.08
N MET A 147 4.85 -1.03 -12.25
CA MET A 147 6.01 -0.12 -12.26
C MET A 147 7.31 -0.83 -11.90
N LEU A 148 7.29 -1.77 -10.94
CA LEU A 148 8.46 -2.57 -10.59
C LEU A 148 8.91 -3.47 -11.75
N ARG A 149 7.97 -4.13 -12.44
CA ARG A 149 8.29 -4.99 -13.60
C ARG A 149 8.82 -4.20 -14.79
N GLN A 150 8.25 -3.03 -15.08
CA GLN A 150 8.61 -2.23 -16.25
C GLN A 150 9.77 -1.26 -15.99
N GLY A 151 10.14 -1.06 -14.72
CA GLY A 151 11.07 -0.01 -14.33
C GLY A 151 10.57 1.41 -14.62
N SER A 152 9.25 1.61 -14.69
CA SER A 152 8.62 2.87 -15.08
C SER A 152 8.20 3.73 -13.88
N GLU A 153 8.01 5.03 -14.12
CA GLU A 153 7.48 5.97 -13.15
C GLU A 153 5.95 6.13 -13.25
N PHE A 154 5.34 6.67 -12.19
CA PHE A 154 3.91 6.88 -12.16
C PHE A 154 3.48 7.96 -13.16
N LYS A 155 2.59 7.58 -14.07
CA LYS A 155 1.95 8.51 -15.01
C LYS A 155 0.53 8.83 -14.53
N PRO A 156 0.24 10.06 -14.08
CA PRO A 156 -1.11 10.48 -13.74
C PRO A 156 -1.92 10.61 -15.05
N ALA A 157 -2.54 9.52 -15.47
CA ALA A 157 -3.43 9.51 -16.64
C ALA A 157 -4.66 10.37 -16.42
#